data_AF-A0A5E5APP3-F1
#
_entry.id   AF-A0A5E5APP3-F1
#
_cell.length_a   1.000
_cell.length_b   1.000
_cell.length_c   1.000
_cell.angle_alpha   90.00
_cell.angle_beta   90.00
_cell.angle_gamma   90.00
#
_symmetry.space_group_name_H-M   'P 1'
#
loop_
_entity.id
_entity.type
_entity.pdbx_description
1 polymer ?
#
loop_
_entity_poly.entity_id
_entity_poly.type
_entity_poly.pdbx_seq_one_letter_code
_entity_poly.pdbx_strand_id
1 'polypeptide(L)'
;MGVATSIEAGQRVAIDQNWSVTPQAQLMWSSIDARAFQDAWGSDVSMHGSNSLIGRLGVAANYTNSWKDSQGRSMNASFYGILNVYQEMLGGSSVNVAGVDFDTRTDRTWMGAGVGGSYSWADNKYTVYGESSVNTSVNHFGGNYNVKANLGFRMKF
;
A
#
# COMPACT_ATOMS: atom_id res chain seq x y z
N MET A 1 -22.16 -1.15 -11.76
CA MET A 1 -21.53 0.05 -11.15
C MET A 1 -20.72 -0.43 -9.96
N GLY A 2 -19.57 0.19 -9.69
CA GLY A 2 -18.71 -0.22 -8.58
C GLY A 2 -18.63 0.88 -7.52
N VAL A 3 -18.64 0.50 -6.25
CA VAL A 3 -18.37 1.39 -5.13
C VAL A 3 -17.25 0.79 -4.29
N ALA A 4 -16.35 1.63 -3.80
CA ALA A 4 -15.31 1.25 -2.86
C ALA A 4 -15.24 2.28 -1.74
N THR A 5 -15.12 1.80 -0.50
CA THR A 5 -15.01 2.61 0.70
C THR A 5 -13.94 2.03 1.61
N SER A 6 -13.19 2.87 2.32
CA SER A 6 -12.21 2.40 3.29
C SER A 6 -12.17 3.26 4.55
N ILE A 7 -11.78 2.65 5.65
CA ILE A 7 -11.52 3.31 6.93
C ILE A 7 -10.13 2.88 7.38
N GLU A 8 -9.28 3.84 7.75
CA GLU A 8 -7.93 3.60 8.24
C GLU A 8 -7.73 4.30 9.59
N ALA A 9 -7.04 3.63 10.51
CA ALA A 9 -6.63 4.19 11.78
C ALA A 9 -5.18 3.79 12.06
N GLY A 10 -4.40 4.70 12.63
CA GLY A 10 -3.03 4.44 13.04
C GLY A 10 -2.57 5.44 14.09
N GLN A 11 -1.60 5.04 14.90
CA GLN A 11 -1.09 5.87 15.99
C GLN A 11 0.43 5.85 15.99
N ARG A 12 1.05 7.02 15.84
CA ARG A 12 2.50 7.17 15.94
C ARG A 12 2.91 7.15 17.41
N VAL A 13 3.88 6.31 17.74
CA VAL A 13 4.52 6.21 19.05
C VAL A 13 5.98 6.60 18.88
N ALA A 14 6.41 7.69 19.53
CA ALA A 14 7.81 8.09 19.55
C ALA A 14 8.59 7.11 20.44
N ILE A 15 9.72 6.61 19.93
CA ILE A 15 10.65 5.76 20.69
C ILE A 15 11.75 6.63 21.28
N ASP A 16 12.33 7.50 20.46
CA ASP A 16 13.30 8.51 20.85
C ASP A 16 13.16 9.79 19.99
N GLN A 17 14.19 10.63 19.97
CA GLN A 17 14.19 11.90 19.23
C GLN A 17 14.08 11.73 17.72
N ASN A 18 14.56 10.60 17.18
CA ASN A 18 14.66 10.34 15.75
C ASN A 18 13.79 9.16 15.32
N TRP A 19 13.56 8.17 16.20
CA TRP A 19 12.82 6.96 15.92
C TRP A 19 11.37 7.00 16.41
N SER A 20 10.50 6.38 15.62
CA SER A 20 9.09 6.16 15.98
C SER A 20 8.57 4.89 15.32
N VAL A 21 7.52 4.33 15.91
CA VAL A 21 6.78 3.21 15.35
C VAL A 21 5.31 3.60 15.21
N THR A 22 4.70 3.23 14.10
CA THR A 22 3.29 3.50 13.81
C THR A 22 2.58 2.17 13.50
N PRO A 23 1.90 1.55 14.49
CA PRO A 23 0.87 0.57 14.18
C PRO A 23 -0.29 1.22 13.42
N GLN A 24 -0.81 0.50 12.43
CA GLN A 24 -1.94 0.93 11.61
C GLN A 24 -2.82 -0.25 11.21
N ALA A 25 -4.11 0.03 11.06
CA ALA A 25 -5.12 -0.91 10.63
C ALA A 25 -6.04 -0.22 9.63
N GLN A 26 -6.44 -0.93 8.59
CA GLN A 26 -7.36 -0.43 7.58
C GLN A 26 -8.36 -1.51 7.21
N LEU A 27 -9.60 -1.11 6.99
CA LEU A 27 -10.66 -1.95 6.45
C LEU A 27 -11.13 -1.34 5.13
N MET A 28 -11.11 -2.13 4.07
CA MET A 28 -11.50 -1.73 2.72
C MET A 28 -12.65 -2.62 2.27
N TRP A 29 -13.76 -2.00 1.89
CA TRP A 29 -14.90 -2.69 1.30
C TRP A 29 -15.10 -2.22 -0.14
N SER A 30 -15.38 -3.16 -1.03
CA SER A 30 -15.79 -2.85 -2.39
C SER A 30 -16.91 -3.79 -2.84
N SER A 31 -17.79 -3.24 -3.69
CA SER A 31 -18.81 -4.00 -4.39
C SER A 31 -18.79 -3.61 -5.85
N ILE A 32 -18.65 -4.61 -6.71
CA ILE A 32 -18.67 -4.44 -8.16
C ILE A 32 -19.89 -5.16 -8.70
N ASP A 33 -20.88 -4.38 -9.16
CA ASP A 33 -21.95 -4.90 -10.02
C ASP A 33 -21.42 -4.93 -11.46
N ALA A 34 -20.92 -6.09 -11.89
CA ALA A 34 -20.77 -6.41 -13.30
C ALA A 34 -22.16 -6.76 -13.85
N ARG A 35 -22.81 -5.85 -14.59
CA ARG A 35 -24.00 -6.25 -15.37
C ARG A 35 -23.52 -7.15 -16.51
N ALA A 36 -24.19 -8.29 -16.68
CA ALA A 36 -23.96 -9.21 -17.79
C ALA A 36 -23.98 -8.43 -19.12
N PHE A 37 -22.92 -8.59 -19.91
CA PHE A 37 -22.93 -8.20 -21.32
C PHE A 37 -23.07 -9.48 -22.14
N GLN A 38 -24.00 -9.50 -23.09
CA GLN A 38 -24.04 -10.55 -24.11
C GLN A 38 -22.86 -10.31 -25.07
N ASP A 39 -21.98 -11.30 -25.16
CA ASP A 39 -21.07 -11.42 -26.30
C ASP A 39 -21.89 -11.85 -27.54
N ALA A 40 -21.44 -11.47 -28.73
CA ALA A 40 -22.09 -11.68 -30.03
C ALA A 40 -22.28 -13.16 -30.42
N TRP A 41 -21.89 -14.09 -29.54
CA TRP A 41 -22.00 -15.55 -29.72
C TRP A 41 -22.85 -16.28 -28.67
N GLY A 42 -23.67 -15.58 -27.89
CA GLY A 42 -24.75 -16.21 -27.11
C GLY A 42 -24.30 -17.14 -25.99
N SER A 43 -23.13 -16.89 -25.38
CA SER A 43 -22.69 -17.58 -24.17
C SER A 43 -23.11 -16.79 -22.92
N ASP A 44 -23.91 -17.40 -22.05
CA ASP A 44 -24.33 -16.83 -20.77
C ASP A 44 -23.14 -16.84 -19.78
N VAL A 45 -22.40 -15.74 -19.71
CA VAL A 45 -21.40 -15.53 -18.65
C VAL A 45 -22.08 -14.82 -17.49
N SER A 46 -22.58 -15.59 -16.53
CA SER A 46 -23.11 -15.05 -15.27
C SER A 46 -21.96 -14.60 -14.36
N MET A 47 -21.46 -13.38 -14.56
CA MET A 47 -20.62 -12.71 -13.56
C MET A 47 -21.50 -12.37 -12.35
N HIS A 48 -21.44 -13.19 -11.31
CA HIS A 48 -22.07 -12.89 -10.04
C HIS A 48 -21.39 -11.65 -9.45
N GLY A 49 -22.18 -10.66 -8.99
CA GLY A 49 -21.67 -9.47 -8.32
C GLY A 49 -20.68 -9.86 -7.21
N SER A 50 -19.50 -9.24 -7.22
CA SER A 50 -18.40 -9.61 -6.33
C SER A 50 -18.26 -8.56 -5.25
N ASN A 51 -18.45 -8.97 -4.00
CA ASN A 51 -18.21 -8.15 -2.81
C ASN A 51 -16.89 -8.58 -2.18
N SER A 52 -16.05 -7.61 -1.85
CA SER A 52 -14.75 -7.81 -1.21
C SER A 52 -14.69 -7.02 0.08
N LEU A 53 -14.12 -7.65 1.12
CA LEU A 53 -13.78 -6.98 2.36
C LEU A 53 -12.36 -7.38 2.74
N ILE A 54 -11.46 -6.41 2.66
CA ILE A 54 -10.05 -6.59 2.93
C ILE A 54 -9.70 -5.89 4.23
N GLY A 55 -9.22 -6.66 5.20
CA GLY A 55 -8.54 -6.13 6.38
C GLY A 55 -7.04 -6.00 6.11
N ARG A 56 -6.43 -4.89 6.51
CA ARG A 56 -4.98 -4.67 6.49
C ARG A 56 -4.51 -4.31 7.89
N LEU A 57 -3.48 -5.00 8.37
CA LEU A 57 -2.74 -4.65 9.57
C LEU A 57 -1.30 -4.33 9.17
N GLY A 58 -0.74 -3.24 9.67
CA GLY A 58 0.61 -2.84 9.35
C GLY A 58 1.34 -2.19 10.52
N VAL A 59 2.67 -2.23 10.44
CA VAL A 59 3.56 -1.55 11.37
C VAL A 59 4.66 -0.87 10.58
N ALA A 60 4.84 0.43 10.77
CA ALA A 60 5.91 1.21 10.17
C ALA A 60 6.91 1.67 11.23
N ALA A 61 8.20 1.48 10.97
CA ALA A 61 9.28 2.10 11.73
C ALA A 61 9.82 3.28 10.94
N ASN A 62 9.94 4.45 11.57
CA ASN A 62 10.38 5.68 10.92
C ASN A 62 11.56 6.27 11.68
N TYR A 63 12.57 6.69 10.93
CA TYR A 63 13.73 7.46 11.39
C TYR A 63 13.72 8.82 10.70
N THR A 64 13.83 9.90 11.47
CA THR A 64 13.93 11.26 10.94
C THR A 64 15.09 11.99 11.61
N ASN A 65 15.95 12.62 10.82
CA ASN A 65 17.05 13.43 11.29
C ASN A 65 17.02 14.81 10.63
N SER A 66 17.21 15.86 11.43
CA SER A 66 17.23 17.26 10.96
C SER A 66 18.50 17.93 11.46
N TRP A 67 19.23 18.60 10.58
CA TRP A 67 20.48 19.28 10.93
C TRP A 67 20.69 20.55 10.08
N LYS A 68 21.77 21.29 10.35
CA LYS A 68 22.17 22.46 9.56
C LYS A 68 23.41 22.15 8.74
N ASP A 69 23.46 22.62 7.49
CA ASP A 69 24.65 22.51 6.65
C ASP A 69 25.74 23.52 7.05
N SER A 70 26.86 23.50 6.33
CA SER A 70 27.98 24.44 6.54
C SER A 70 27.63 25.91 6.33
N GLN A 71 26.51 26.20 5.67
CA GLN A 71 25.96 27.54 5.45
C GLN A 71 24.83 27.87 6.44
N GLY A 72 24.57 27.01 7.43
CA GLY A 72 23.52 27.18 8.43
C GLY A 72 22.11 26.86 7.95
N ARG A 73 21.95 26.31 6.73
CA ARG A 73 20.65 26.00 6.12
C ARG A 73 20.10 24.70 6.65
N SER A 74 18.78 24.65 6.84
CA SER A 74 18.10 23.47 7.39
C SER A 74 18.08 22.33 6.37
N MET A 75 18.41 21.13 6.85
CA MET A 75 18.38 19.87 6.12
C MET A 75 17.56 18.85 6.89
N ASN A 76 16.87 17.97 6.17
CA ASN A 76 16.11 16.88 6.76
C ASN A 76 16.29 15.60 5.94
N ALA A 77 16.57 14.50 6.63
CA ALA A 77 16.48 13.16 6.07
C ALA A 77 15.43 12.38 6.85
N SER A 78 14.61 11.62 6.13
CA SER A 78 13.69 10.66 6.73
C SER A 78 13.80 9.33 6.00
N PHE A 79 13.69 8.25 6.74
CA PHE A 79 13.65 6.88 6.25
C PHE A 79 12.54 6.13 6.99
N TYR A 80 11.86 5.23 6.31
CA TYR A 80 10.91 4.33 6.93
C TYR A 80 10.95 2.94 6.30
N GLY A 81 10.60 1.96 7.11
CA GLY A 81 10.27 0.61 6.68
C GLY A 81 8.89 0.25 7.18
N ILE A 82 8.14 -0.51 6.39
CA ILE A 82 6.78 -0.92 6.71
C ILE A 82 6.54 -2.37 6.35
N LEU A 83 5.83 -3.07 7.24
CA LEU A 83 5.30 -4.41 7.00
C LEU A 83 3.79 -4.34 7.10
N ASN A 84 3.10 -5.04 6.18
CA ASN A 84 1.66 -5.15 6.13
C ASN A 84 1.25 -6.61 5.94
N VAL A 85 0.14 -6.99 6.54
CA VAL A 85 -0.56 -8.24 6.30
C VAL A 85 -1.98 -7.89 5.89
N TYR A 86 -2.49 -8.57 4.88
CA TYR A 86 -3.80 -8.36 4.30
C TYR A 86 -4.59 -9.65 4.33
N GLN A 87 -5.91 -9.54 4.56
CA GLN A 87 -6.84 -10.65 4.62
C GLN A 87 -8.12 -10.30 3.87
N GLU A 88 -8.48 -11.11 2.87
CA GLU A 88 -9.79 -11.08 2.23
C GLU A 88 -10.79 -11.95 3.02
N MET A 89 -11.89 -11.34 3.45
CA MET A 89 -12.88 -11.96 4.34
C MET A 89 -14.12 -12.48 3.60
N LEU A 90 -14.52 -11.86 2.48
CA LEU A 90 -15.78 -12.16 1.80
C LEU A 90 -15.64 -13.11 0.61
N GLY A 91 -14.42 -13.34 0.12
CA GLY A 91 -14.16 -14.35 -0.91
C GLY A 91 -14.80 -14.06 -2.26
N GLY A 92 -14.98 -12.78 -2.61
CA GLY A 92 -15.45 -12.34 -3.91
C GLY A 92 -14.51 -12.84 -5.02
N SER A 93 -15.07 -13.52 -6.02
CA SER A 93 -14.33 -14.03 -7.16
C SER A 93 -13.60 -12.88 -7.87
N SER A 94 -12.27 -12.95 -7.89
CA SER A 94 -11.31 -12.01 -8.49
C SER A 94 -11.43 -10.57 -8.00
N VAL A 95 -10.72 -10.24 -6.93
CA VAL A 95 -10.52 -8.84 -6.53
C VAL A 95 -9.19 -8.37 -7.12
N ASN A 96 -9.23 -7.72 -8.28
CA ASN A 96 -8.08 -7.00 -8.81
C ASN A 96 -7.90 -5.70 -8.00
N VAL A 97 -7.19 -5.79 -6.88
CA VAL A 97 -6.76 -4.59 -6.15
C VAL A 97 -5.42 -4.14 -6.71
N ALA A 98 -5.43 -3.06 -7.48
CA ALA A 98 -4.23 -2.34 -7.88
C ALA A 98 -3.17 -3.21 -8.62
N GLY A 99 -3.62 -4.04 -9.57
CA GLY A 99 -2.76 -4.76 -10.52
C GLY A 99 -2.32 -6.15 -10.07
N VAL A 100 -3.10 -6.83 -9.22
CA VAL A 100 -2.79 -8.21 -8.81
C VAL A 100 -3.89 -9.16 -9.26
N ASP A 101 -3.56 -10.06 -10.19
CA ASP A 101 -4.37 -11.23 -10.52
C ASP A 101 -4.04 -12.33 -9.50
N PHE A 102 -4.86 -12.45 -8.46
CA PHE A 102 -4.80 -13.55 -7.52
C PHE A 102 -5.79 -14.64 -7.99
N ASP A 103 -5.25 -15.79 -8.40
CA ASP A 103 -6.05 -16.91 -8.88
C ASP A 103 -6.88 -17.52 -7.74
N THR A 104 -8.19 -17.47 -7.94
CA THR A 104 -9.18 -17.75 -6.91
C THR A 104 -9.35 -19.24 -6.68
N ARG A 105 -8.80 -19.74 -5.58
CA ARG A 105 -9.39 -20.81 -4.76
C ARG A 105 -8.74 -21.00 -3.37
N THR A 106 -7.53 -20.47 -3.11
CA THR A 106 -6.79 -20.83 -1.86
C THR A 106 -6.07 -19.68 -1.13
N ASP A 107 -5.91 -18.48 -1.73
CA ASP A 107 -5.01 -17.46 -1.16
C ASP A 107 -5.78 -16.24 -0.63
N ARG A 108 -6.34 -16.34 0.59
CA ARG A 108 -7.07 -15.23 1.25
C ARG A 108 -6.16 -14.25 2.00
N THR A 109 -4.86 -14.53 2.13
CA THR A 109 -3.92 -13.77 2.95
C THR A 109 -2.65 -13.47 2.18
N TRP A 110 -2.23 -12.21 2.15
CA TRP A 110 -0.97 -11.79 1.54
C TRP A 110 -0.22 -10.81 2.44
N MET A 111 1.09 -10.70 2.22
CA MET A 111 1.97 -9.82 2.96
C MET A 111 2.62 -8.81 2.02
N GLY A 112 2.86 -7.62 2.54
CA GLY A 112 3.55 -6.55 1.85
C GLY A 112 4.67 -5.98 2.70
N ALA A 113 5.84 -5.77 2.12
CA ALA A 113 6.94 -5.05 2.75
C ALA A 113 7.30 -3.84 1.88
N GLY A 114 7.67 -2.74 2.50
CA GLY A 114 8.11 -1.55 1.79
C GLY A 114 9.14 -0.76 2.56
N VAL A 115 9.95 -0.01 1.84
CA VAL A 115 10.90 0.94 2.40
C VAL A 115 10.82 2.23 1.60
N GLY A 116 11.05 3.34 2.27
CA GLY A 116 11.08 4.63 1.61
C GLY A 116 11.94 5.62 2.36
N GLY A 117 12.36 6.65 1.64
CA GLY A 117 13.17 7.70 2.21
C GLY A 117 13.00 9.01 1.45
N SER A 118 13.29 10.09 2.16
CA SER A 118 13.28 11.43 1.59
C SER A 118 14.46 12.23 2.12
N TYR A 119 14.97 13.11 1.28
CA TYR A 119 16.05 14.02 1.63
C TYR A 119 15.69 15.43 1.18
N SER A 120 15.77 16.38 2.10
CA SER A 120 15.45 17.78 1.89
C SER A 120 16.65 18.67 2.20
N TRP A 121 16.90 19.65 1.33
CA TRP A 121 18.03 20.58 1.45
C TRP A 121 17.64 22.02 1.08
N ALA A 122 18.58 22.94 1.31
CA ALA A 122 18.41 24.39 1.12
C ALA A 122 17.18 24.93 1.87
N ASP A 123 17.20 24.82 3.20
CA ASP A 123 16.08 25.20 4.08
C ASP A 123 14.79 24.44 3.77
N ASN A 124 14.93 23.14 3.49
CA ASN A 124 13.85 22.26 3.07
C ASN A 124 13.08 22.74 1.82
N LYS A 125 13.72 23.55 0.96
CA LYS A 125 13.15 24.04 -0.30
C LYS A 125 13.03 22.95 -1.35
N TYR A 126 14.02 22.07 -1.42
CA TYR A 126 14.05 20.97 -2.38
C TYR A 126 14.00 19.65 -1.64
N THR A 127 13.19 18.71 -2.12
CA THR A 127 13.05 17.38 -1.57
C THR A 127 13.09 16.35 -2.69
N VAL A 128 13.94 15.33 -2.54
CA VAL A 128 13.85 14.09 -3.31
C VAL A 128 13.31 12.99 -2.42
N TYR A 129 12.53 12.08 -2.98
CA TYR A 129 12.03 10.92 -2.27
C TYR A 129 11.95 9.71 -3.18
N GLY A 130 12.06 8.54 -2.56
CA GLY A 130 11.93 7.26 -3.24
C GLY A 130 11.33 6.23 -2.31
N GLU A 131 10.55 5.33 -2.88
CA GLU A 131 9.98 4.19 -2.17
C GLU A 131 10.03 2.94 -3.05
N SER A 132 10.16 1.79 -2.41
CA SER A 132 10.02 0.49 -3.04
C SER A 132 9.19 -0.42 -2.15
N SER A 133 8.39 -1.28 -2.76
CA SER A 133 7.57 -2.25 -2.04
C SER A 133 7.47 -3.54 -2.81
N VAL A 134 7.33 -4.64 -2.07
CA VAL A 134 7.09 -5.98 -2.58
C VAL A 134 5.87 -6.57 -1.87
N ASN A 135 4.99 -7.21 -2.61
CA ASN A 135 3.86 -7.97 -2.07
C ASN A 135 3.94 -9.42 -2.51
N THR A 136 3.71 -10.35 -1.58
CA THR A 136 3.75 -11.81 -1.80
C THR A 136 2.56 -12.50 -1.13
N SER A 137 2.04 -13.55 -1.76
CA SER A 137 1.07 -14.46 -1.12
C SER A 137 1.77 -15.31 -0.05
N VAL A 138 1.08 -15.62 1.05
CA VAL A 138 1.62 -16.47 2.14
C VAL A 138 1.47 -17.96 1.81
N ASN A 139 0.46 -18.35 1.02
CA ASN A 139 0.13 -19.75 0.74
C ASN A 139 0.86 -20.33 -0.48
N HIS A 140 1.35 -19.50 -1.40
CA HIS A 140 2.19 -19.91 -2.53
C HIS A 140 3.44 -19.01 -2.62
N PHE A 141 4.43 -19.28 -1.79
CA PHE A 141 5.77 -18.69 -1.90
C PHE A 141 6.41 -19.17 -3.23
N GLY A 142 6.23 -18.41 -4.33
CA GLY A 142 6.88 -18.69 -5.61
C GLY A 142 6.06 -18.47 -6.89
N GLY A 143 4.75 -18.18 -6.79
CA GLY A 143 3.89 -17.98 -7.97
C GLY A 143 3.84 -16.53 -8.47
N ASN A 144 3.33 -15.62 -7.64
CA ASN A 144 3.05 -14.22 -8.03
C ASN A 144 3.63 -13.24 -7.00
N TYR A 145 4.57 -12.40 -7.43
CA TYR A 145 5.13 -11.31 -6.64
C TYR A 145 4.91 -9.99 -7.39
N ASN A 146 4.50 -8.95 -6.67
CA ASN A 146 4.36 -7.61 -7.25
C ASN A 146 5.39 -6.68 -6.63
N VAL A 147 6.21 -6.06 -7.47
CA VAL A 147 7.18 -5.05 -7.06
C VAL A 147 6.71 -3.69 -7.56
N LYS A 148 6.69 -2.69 -6.67
CA LYS A 148 6.43 -1.29 -7.02
C LYS A 148 7.62 -0.46 -6.58
N ALA A 149 8.04 0.48 -7.42
CA ALA A 149 9.06 1.46 -7.09
C ALA A 149 8.62 2.83 -7.60
N ASN A 150 8.73 3.85 -6.76
CA ASN A 150 8.41 5.22 -7.11
C ASN A 150 9.58 6.14 -6.74
N LEU A 151 9.83 7.13 -7.59
CA LEU A 151 10.80 8.19 -7.37
C LEU A 151 10.12 9.53 -7.64
N GLY A 152 10.42 10.53 -6.83
CA GLY A 152 9.80 11.84 -6.96
C GLY A 152 10.67 12.98 -6.47
N PHE A 153 10.32 14.16 -6.95
CA PHE A 153 10.94 15.43 -6.59
C PHE A 153 9.87 16.45 -6.24
N ARG A 154 10.13 17.27 -5.21
CA ARG A 154 9.25 18.33 -4.75
C ARG A 154 10.05 19.60 -4.50
N MET A 155 9.48 20.74 -4.89
CA MET A 155 10.02 22.06 -4.61
C MET A 155 8.95 22.91 -3.89
N LYS A 156 9.36 23.65 -2.85
CA LYS A 156 8.51 24.63 -2.16
C LYS A 156 8.86 26.04 -2.66
N PHE A 157 7.82 26.86 -2.90
CA PHE A 157 7.94 28.26 -3.31
C PHE A 157 7.72 29.20 -2.13
#